data_AF-A0A6J3LGQ6-F1
#
_entry.id   AF-A0A6J3LGQ6-F1
#
_cell.length_a   1.000
_cell.length_b   1.000
_cell.length_c   1.000
_cell.angle_alpha   90.00
_cell.angle_beta   90.00
_cell.angle_gamma   90.00
#
_symmetry.space_group_name_H-M   'P 1'
#
loop_
_entity.id
_entity.type
_entity.pdbx_description
1 polymer ?
#
loop_
_entity_poly.entity_id
_entity_poly.type
_entity_poly.pdbx_seq_one_letter_code
_entity_poly.pdbx_strand_id
1 'polypeptide(L)'
;MRKCDCEEQSLMRMWEPVTVGAGEKAYGMVCTLIAAIRTLLPNLNGPTDSVRKLYCGVWELVVLYATPILSGHGTFNEYRRTIRKETHSRCWDCVAEGDDAEHTLLSCPRWINERTLLENYVGEILTINNVIDLVVSSEENWVRFQGICRKIMIARQDQERNMEKRKKR
;
A
#
# COMPACT_ATOMS: atom_id res chain seq x y z
N MET A 1 -19.30 -16.63 17.90
CA MET A 1 -19.80 -16.09 16.62
C MET A 1 -20.35 -14.68 16.89
N ARG A 2 -19.51 -13.65 16.84
CA ARG A 2 -19.92 -12.25 17.05
C ARG A 2 -20.05 -11.59 15.69
N LYS A 3 -21.19 -10.94 15.45
CA LYS A 3 -21.57 -10.28 14.20
C LYS A 3 -20.53 -9.20 13.86
N CYS A 4 -19.98 -9.22 12.64
CA CYS A 4 -19.22 -8.11 12.07
C CYS A 4 -20.10 -6.85 12.04
N ASP A 5 -19.56 -5.74 12.54
CA ASP A 5 -20.23 -4.44 12.59
C ASP A 5 -20.49 -3.88 11.17
N CYS A 6 -21.60 -3.16 11.04
CA CYS A 6 -22.17 -2.64 9.78
C CYS A 6 -21.23 -1.70 8.99
N GLU A 7 -20.21 -1.12 9.65
CA GLU A 7 -19.21 -0.26 9.00
C GLU A 7 -18.15 -1.07 8.23
N GLU A 8 -17.76 -2.27 8.70
CA GLU A 8 -16.88 -3.18 7.95
C GLU A 8 -17.54 -3.64 6.63
N GLN A 9 -18.87 -3.79 6.62
CA GLN A 9 -19.64 -4.19 5.43
C GLN A 9 -19.76 -3.06 4.39
N SER A 10 -19.73 -1.79 4.81
CA SER A 10 -19.80 -0.66 3.87
C SER A 10 -18.48 -0.40 3.16
N LEU A 11 -17.35 -0.64 3.83
CA LEU A 11 -16.02 -0.55 3.21
C LEU A 11 -15.75 -1.72 2.26
N MET A 12 -16.33 -2.90 2.51
CA MET A 12 -16.29 -4.06 1.62
C MET A 12 -16.95 -3.80 0.25
N ARG A 13 -17.95 -2.90 0.17
CA ARG A 13 -18.62 -2.55 -1.10
C ARG A 13 -17.81 -1.62 -2.01
N MET A 14 -16.81 -0.93 -1.48
CA MET A 14 -15.88 -0.13 -2.28
C MET A 14 -14.88 -0.99 -3.06
N TRP A 15 -14.87 -2.31 -2.82
CA TRP A 15 -13.86 -3.27 -3.26
C TRP A 15 -14.46 -4.43 -4.06
N GLU A 16 -15.55 -4.22 -4.81
CA GLU A 16 -16.00 -5.23 -5.77
C GLU A 16 -14.94 -5.41 -6.88
N PRO A 17 -14.39 -6.61 -7.08
CA PRO A 17 -13.23 -6.80 -7.93
C PRO A 17 -13.62 -6.75 -9.41
N VAL A 18 -13.16 -5.72 -10.11
CA VAL A 18 -13.14 -5.70 -11.58
C VAL A 18 -11.80 -6.31 -12.01
N THR A 19 -11.77 -7.65 -12.15
CA THR A 19 -10.80 -8.55 -12.83
C THR A 19 -10.23 -9.67 -11.94
N VAL A 20 -10.35 -10.89 -12.47
CA VAL A 20 -10.40 -12.18 -11.72
C VAL A 20 -9.03 -12.85 -11.59
N GLY A 21 -7.93 -12.12 -11.38
CA GLY A 21 -6.61 -12.77 -11.29
C GLY A 21 -5.49 -11.99 -10.60
N ALA A 22 -5.33 -10.70 -10.86
CA ALA A 22 -4.38 -9.85 -10.14
C ALA A 22 -4.96 -9.33 -8.82
N GLY A 23 -6.28 -9.08 -8.78
CA GLY A 23 -7.01 -8.60 -7.62
C GLY A 23 -7.03 -9.58 -6.44
N GLU A 24 -6.99 -10.90 -6.69
CA GLU A 24 -7.00 -11.91 -5.62
C GLU A 24 -5.69 -11.92 -4.82
N LYS A 25 -4.54 -11.79 -5.51
CA LYS A 25 -3.22 -11.71 -4.85
C LYS A 25 -3.06 -10.44 -4.02
N ALA A 26 -3.47 -9.31 -4.60
CA ALA A 26 -3.49 -8.00 -3.96
C ALA A 26 -4.40 -7.98 -2.70
N TYR A 27 -5.62 -8.51 -2.81
CA TYR A 27 -6.57 -8.56 -1.70
C TYR A 27 -6.08 -9.50 -0.59
N GLY A 28 -5.56 -10.68 -0.95
CA GLY A 28 -4.94 -11.60 0.02
C GLY A 28 -3.79 -10.97 0.78
N MET A 29 -2.93 -10.21 0.10
CA MET A 29 -1.80 -9.52 0.71
C MET A 29 -2.24 -8.45 1.73
N VAL A 30 -3.26 -7.65 1.38
CA VAL A 30 -3.82 -6.64 2.30
C VAL A 30 -4.50 -7.30 3.49
N CYS A 31 -5.27 -8.37 3.29
CA CYS A 31 -5.92 -9.09 4.39
C CYS A 31 -4.92 -9.72 5.37
N THR A 32 -3.86 -10.35 4.86
CA THR A 32 -2.78 -10.91 5.67
C THR A 32 -2.07 -9.82 6.47
N LEU A 33 -1.81 -8.67 5.84
CA LEU A 33 -1.18 -7.55 6.54
C LEU A 33 -2.07 -6.98 7.65
N ILE A 34 -3.37 -6.78 7.39
CA ILE A 34 -4.32 -6.29 8.41
C ILE A 34 -4.39 -7.27 9.59
N ALA A 35 -4.42 -8.57 9.31
CA ALA A 35 -4.41 -9.59 10.36
C ALA A 35 -3.13 -9.54 11.20
N ALA A 36 -1.97 -9.34 10.57
CA ALA A 36 -0.69 -9.24 11.26
C ALA A 36 -0.54 -7.93 12.06
N ILE A 37 -0.97 -6.78 11.52
CA ILE A 37 -0.96 -5.50 12.26
C ILE A 37 -1.81 -5.60 13.53
N ARG A 38 -2.95 -6.31 13.47
CA ARG A 38 -3.79 -6.57 14.66
C ARG A 38 -3.05 -7.37 15.75
N THR A 39 -2.02 -8.14 15.40
CA THR A 39 -1.18 -8.86 16.38
C THR A 39 -0.05 -8.01 16.95
N LEU A 40 0.43 -7.01 16.21
CA LEU A 40 1.48 -6.08 16.66
C LEU A 40 0.94 -5.00 17.59
N LEU A 41 -0.32 -4.57 17.39
CA LEU A 41 -0.96 -3.61 18.26
C LEU A 41 -1.42 -4.30 19.56
N PRO A 42 -0.99 -3.85 20.75
CA PRO A 42 -1.42 -4.44 22.01
C PRO A 42 -2.96 -4.40 22.12
N ASN A 43 -3.54 -5.34 22.86
CA ASN A 43 -4.99 -5.38 23.12
C ASN A 43 -5.43 -4.09 23.84
N LEU A 44 -5.86 -3.08 23.07
CA LEU A 44 -6.30 -1.80 23.59
C LEU A 44 -7.71 -1.98 24.17
N ASN A 45 -7.80 -1.91 25.50
CA ASN A 45 -9.07 -1.98 26.23
C ASN A 45 -9.97 -0.77 25.91
N GLY A 46 -10.81 -0.92 24.88
CA GLY A 46 -11.91 -0.01 24.57
C GLY A 46 -11.49 1.39 24.10
N PRO A 47 -12.41 2.14 23.46
CA PRO A 47 -12.08 3.38 22.76
C PRO A 47 -12.03 4.58 23.72
N THR A 48 -10.92 4.75 24.42
CA THR A 48 -10.55 6.06 24.99
C THR A 48 -10.11 7.02 23.87
N ASP A 49 -10.22 8.33 24.08
CA ASP A 49 -10.02 9.32 23.02
C ASP A 49 -8.57 9.34 22.49
N SER A 50 -7.59 9.03 23.34
CA SER A 50 -6.19 8.85 22.94
C SER A 50 -5.97 7.59 22.10
N VAL A 51 -6.64 6.49 22.45
CA VAL A 51 -6.63 5.24 21.67
C VAL A 51 -7.26 5.46 20.30
N ARG A 52 -8.36 6.22 20.22
CA ARG A 52 -9.01 6.58 18.95
C ARG A 52 -8.09 7.42 18.05
N LYS A 53 -7.38 8.41 18.62
CA LYS A 53 -6.40 9.23 17.87
C LYS A 53 -5.22 8.41 17.37
N LEU A 54 -4.70 7.49 18.18
CA LEU A 54 -3.62 6.58 17.76
C LEU A 54 -4.09 5.66 16.63
N TYR A 55 -5.31 5.11 16.76
CA TYR A 55 -5.92 4.25 15.75
C TYR A 55 -6.15 4.99 14.43
N CYS A 56 -6.68 6.22 14.45
CA CYS A 56 -6.82 7.04 13.25
C CYS A 56 -5.46 7.28 12.57
N GLY A 57 -4.41 7.58 13.35
CA GLY A 57 -3.07 7.77 12.79
C GLY A 57 -2.52 6.52 12.09
N VAL A 58 -2.58 5.36 12.76
CA VAL A 58 -2.13 4.08 12.17
C VAL A 58 -2.99 3.70 10.96
N TRP A 59 -4.30 3.88 11.06
CA TRP A 59 -5.26 3.56 10.00
C TRP A 59 -5.08 4.44 8.77
N GLU A 60 -4.92 5.75 8.95
CA GLU A 60 -4.59 6.68 7.86
C GLU A 60 -3.29 6.26 7.18
N LEU A 61 -2.27 5.88 7.94
CA LEU A 61 -1.00 5.47 7.35
C LEU A 61 -1.11 4.18 6.54
N VAL A 62 -1.86 3.19 7.03
CA VAL A 62 -2.10 1.93 6.31
C VAL A 62 -2.94 2.18 5.06
N VAL A 63 -4.11 2.79 5.21
CA VAL A 63 -5.10 2.93 4.14
C VAL A 63 -4.63 3.88 3.04
N LEU A 64 -3.96 4.98 3.38
CA LEU A 64 -3.56 5.98 2.38
C LEU A 64 -2.23 5.66 1.70
N TYR A 65 -1.34 4.92 2.36
CA TYR A 65 0.03 4.73 1.85
C TYR A 65 0.40 3.27 1.59
N ALA A 66 0.21 2.37 2.55
CA ALA A 66 0.62 0.98 2.38
C ALA A 66 -0.35 0.19 1.49
N THR A 67 -1.65 0.35 1.72
CA THR A 67 -2.71 -0.38 1.03
C THR A 67 -2.74 -0.14 -0.49
N PRO A 68 -2.64 1.10 -1.01
CA PRO A 68 -2.63 1.31 -2.46
C PRO A 68 -1.42 0.64 -3.12
N ILE A 69 -0.26 0.70 -2.46
CA ILE A 69 0.94 0.02 -2.95
C ILE A 69 0.74 -1.48 -2.97
N LEU A 70 0.36 -2.09 -1.85
CA LEU A 70 0.22 -3.55 -1.77
C LEU A 70 -0.89 -4.10 -2.68
N SER A 71 -1.92 -3.29 -2.91
CA SER A 71 -3.01 -3.67 -3.82
C SER A 71 -2.72 -3.37 -5.28
N GLY A 72 -1.69 -2.60 -5.61
CA GLY A 72 -1.44 -2.10 -6.97
C GLY A 72 -2.50 -1.12 -7.49
N HIS A 73 -3.28 -0.50 -6.59
CA HIS A 73 -4.36 0.42 -6.95
C HIS A 73 -3.95 1.89 -6.79
N GLY A 74 -4.70 2.78 -7.44
CA GLY A 74 -4.54 4.23 -7.31
C GLY A 74 -3.68 4.84 -8.40
N THR A 75 -2.43 5.19 -8.07
CA THR A 75 -1.56 5.99 -8.97
C THR A 75 -0.79 5.14 -9.99
N PHE A 76 -0.86 3.81 -9.90
CA PHE A 76 -0.22 2.87 -10.81
C PHE A 76 -0.85 2.91 -12.21
N ASN A 77 -0.03 3.06 -13.25
CA ASN A 77 -0.53 3.14 -14.62
C ASN A 77 -1.19 1.85 -15.12
N GLU A 78 -0.82 0.67 -14.61
CA GLU A 78 -1.57 -0.56 -14.91
C GLU A 78 -3.02 -0.48 -14.43
N TYR A 79 -3.24 -0.01 -13.20
CA TYR A 79 -4.58 0.22 -12.67
C TYR A 79 -5.29 1.36 -13.41
N ARG A 80 -4.62 2.49 -13.64
CA ARG A 80 -5.18 3.66 -14.35
C ARG A 80 -5.61 3.31 -15.77
N ARG A 81 -4.89 2.41 -16.45
CA ARG A 81 -5.25 1.88 -17.76
C ARG A 81 -6.56 1.08 -17.70
N THR A 82 -6.70 0.25 -16.67
CA THR A 82 -7.92 -0.54 -16.44
C THR A 82 -9.16 0.36 -16.27
N ILE A 83 -9.03 1.46 -15.52
CA ILE A 83 -10.11 2.46 -15.35
C ILE A 83 -10.15 3.53 -16.45
N ARG A 84 -9.43 3.33 -17.56
CA ARG A 84 -9.38 4.22 -18.74
C ARG A 84 -8.95 5.66 -18.44
N LYS A 85 -8.19 5.87 -17.36
CA LYS A 85 -7.54 7.16 -17.02
C LYS A 85 -6.15 7.31 -17.63
N GLU A 86 -5.56 6.23 -18.11
CA GLU A 86 -4.27 6.21 -18.78
C GLU A 86 -4.30 5.27 -20.00
N THR A 87 -3.41 5.50 -20.97
CA THR A 87 -3.33 4.75 -22.24
C THR A 87 -2.22 3.70 -22.25
N HIS A 88 -1.23 3.84 -21.37
CA HIS A 88 -0.05 2.98 -21.31
C HIS A 88 0.15 2.40 -19.90
N SER A 89 0.88 1.29 -19.82
CA SER A 89 1.27 0.62 -18.56
C SER A 89 2.68 0.99 -18.09
N ARG A 90 3.36 1.95 -18.74
CA ARG A 90 4.72 2.33 -18.34
C ARG A 90 4.79 2.97 -16.97
N CYS A 91 5.81 2.61 -16.21
CA CYS A 91 6.13 3.13 -14.89
C CYS A 91 6.28 4.65 -14.92
N TRP A 92 5.54 5.32 -14.05
CA TRP A 92 5.62 6.78 -13.97
C TRP A 92 6.99 7.28 -13.48
N ASP A 93 7.68 6.47 -12.69
CA ASP A 93 8.92 6.83 -12.03
C ASP A 93 10.17 6.54 -12.86
N CYS A 94 10.15 5.47 -13.66
CA CYS A 94 11.34 5.01 -14.40
C CYS A 94 11.07 4.66 -15.87
N VAL A 95 9.83 4.79 -16.35
CA VAL A 95 9.43 4.57 -17.76
C VAL A 95 9.54 3.10 -18.23
N ALA A 96 9.98 2.18 -17.38
CA ALA A 96 9.94 0.75 -17.66
C ALA A 96 8.51 0.26 -17.92
N GLU A 97 8.35 -0.84 -18.64
CA GLU A 97 7.03 -1.45 -18.84
C GLU A 97 6.57 -2.15 -17.56
N GLY A 98 5.28 -2.05 -17.24
CA GLY A 98 4.69 -2.63 -16.01
C GLY A 98 4.79 -1.69 -14.81
N ASP A 99 3.87 -0.72 -14.71
CA ASP A 99 3.70 0.12 -13.53
C ASP A 99 2.72 -0.51 -12.55
N ASP A 100 3.18 -1.53 -11.86
CA ASP A 100 2.44 -2.19 -10.79
C ASP A 100 3.13 -2.01 -9.43
N ALA A 101 2.48 -2.57 -8.40
CA ALA A 101 2.98 -2.63 -7.04
C ALA A 101 4.35 -3.27 -6.94
N GLU A 102 4.52 -4.42 -7.59
CA GLU A 102 5.69 -5.28 -7.51
C GLU A 102 6.90 -4.58 -8.11
N HIS A 103 6.76 -4.04 -9.33
CA HIS A 103 7.74 -3.20 -9.97
C HIS A 103 8.12 -2.04 -9.08
N THR A 104 7.16 -1.25 -8.60
CA THR A 104 7.45 -0.03 -7.83
C THR A 104 8.19 -0.34 -6.53
N LEU A 105 7.74 -1.35 -5.81
CA LEU A 105 8.24 -1.70 -4.48
C LEU A 105 9.49 -2.58 -4.49
N LEU A 106 9.72 -3.39 -5.53
CA LEU A 106 10.81 -4.37 -5.56
C LEU A 106 11.84 -4.12 -6.65
N SER A 107 11.47 -3.50 -7.78
CA SER A 107 12.35 -3.39 -8.96
C SER A 107 12.68 -1.97 -9.40
N CYS A 108 11.84 -0.98 -9.07
CA CYS A 108 11.90 0.34 -9.67
C CYS A 108 13.17 1.09 -9.23
N PRO A 109 14.06 1.49 -10.16
CA PRO A 109 15.34 2.11 -9.83
C PRO A 109 15.17 3.47 -9.15
N ARG A 110 14.02 4.13 -9.32
CA ARG A 110 13.72 5.40 -8.64
C ARG A 110 13.73 5.27 -7.11
N TRP A 111 13.31 4.10 -6.60
CA TRP A 111 13.13 3.82 -5.17
C TRP A 111 14.20 2.88 -4.60
N ILE A 112 15.29 2.68 -5.34
CA ILE A 112 16.35 1.75 -4.95
C ILE A 112 17.00 2.16 -3.63
N ASN A 113 17.23 3.45 -3.39
CA ASN A 113 17.87 3.91 -2.16
C ASN A 113 17.01 3.60 -0.93
N GLU A 114 15.71 3.89 -1.01
CA GLU A 114 14.76 3.56 0.05
C GLU A 114 14.69 2.06 0.31
N ARG A 115 14.63 1.26 -0.75
CA ARG A 115 14.55 -0.20 -0.66
C ARG A 115 15.83 -0.79 -0.06
N THR A 116 16.99 -0.42 -0.57
CA THR A 116 18.29 -0.91 -0.10
C THR A 116 18.55 -0.54 1.35
N LEU A 117 18.06 0.60 1.85
CA LEU A 117 18.14 0.93 3.27
C LEU A 117 17.37 -0.07 4.16
N LEU A 118 16.20 -0.53 3.70
CA LEU A 118 15.43 -1.55 4.42
C LEU A 118 16.07 -2.93 4.29
N GLU A 119 16.53 -3.30 3.10
CA GLU A 119 17.22 -4.58 2.86
C GLU A 119 18.49 -4.72 3.71
N ASN A 120 19.30 -3.66 3.77
CA ASN A 120 20.51 -3.62 4.61
C ASN A 120 20.19 -3.69 6.11
N TYR A 121 19.06 -3.11 6.53
CA TYR A 121 18.64 -3.14 7.93
C TYR A 121 18.19 -4.54 8.35
N VAL A 122 17.41 -5.21 7.50
CA VAL A 122 16.92 -6.56 7.79
C VAL A 122 17.96 -7.64 7.52
N GLY A 123 18.91 -7.38 6.62
CA GLY A 123 19.89 -8.37 6.16
C GLY A 123 19.32 -9.33 5.12
N GLU A 124 18.18 -9.01 4.51
CA GLU A 124 17.52 -9.81 3.48
C GLU A 124 17.09 -8.94 2.30
N ILE A 125 17.14 -9.51 1.10
CA ILE A 125 16.61 -8.86 -0.11
C ILE A 125 15.08 -8.96 -0.08
N LEU A 126 14.39 -7.88 -0.45
CA LEU A 126 12.94 -7.87 -0.54
C LEU A 126 12.47 -8.59 -1.81
N THR A 127 11.55 -9.53 -1.63
CA THR A 127 10.90 -10.31 -2.69
C THR A 127 9.40 -10.34 -2.44
N ILE A 128 8.63 -10.70 -3.48
CA ILE A 128 7.17 -10.86 -3.35
C ILE A 128 6.78 -11.91 -2.30
N ASN A 129 7.65 -12.90 -2.05
CA ASN A 129 7.37 -14.01 -1.15
C ASN A 129 7.68 -13.70 0.31
N ASN A 130 8.71 -12.87 0.58
CA ASN A 130 9.13 -12.57 1.96
C ASN A 130 8.70 -11.19 2.45
N VAL A 131 8.28 -10.26 1.56
CA VAL A 131 8.02 -8.87 1.96
C VAL A 131 7.00 -8.78 3.10
N ILE A 132 5.93 -9.57 3.07
CA ILE A 132 4.92 -9.52 4.13
C ILE A 132 5.48 -10.08 5.44
N ASP A 133 6.03 -11.28 5.42
CA ASP A 133 6.57 -11.94 6.61
C ASP A 133 7.68 -11.10 7.26
N LEU A 134 8.55 -10.49 6.45
CA LEU A 134 9.62 -9.61 6.88
C LEU A 134 9.08 -8.33 7.52
N VAL A 135 8.06 -7.73 6.91
CA VAL A 135 7.49 -6.46 7.36
C VAL A 135 6.72 -6.64 8.67
N VAL A 136 6.12 -7.81 8.89
CA VAL A 136 5.33 -8.08 10.10
C VAL A 136 6.14 -8.72 11.23
N SER A 137 7.36 -9.17 10.97
CA SER A 137 8.21 -9.81 11.99
C SER A 137 8.68 -8.86 13.10
N SER A 138 8.63 -7.55 12.86
CA SER A 138 9.04 -6.52 13.81
C SER A 138 8.32 -5.21 13.58
N GLU A 139 7.96 -4.50 14.65
CA GLU A 139 7.43 -3.14 14.58
C GLU A 139 8.40 -2.19 13.84
N GLU A 140 9.70 -2.37 14.03
CA GLU A 140 10.75 -1.52 13.45
C GLU A 140 10.90 -1.75 11.93
N ASN A 141 10.62 -2.98 11.47
CA ASN A 141 10.52 -3.32 10.04
C ASN A 141 9.27 -2.69 9.43
N TRP A 142 8.14 -2.79 10.13
CA TRP A 142 6.88 -2.17 9.72
C TRP A 142 7.03 -0.65 9.57
N VAL A 143 7.62 0.03 10.53
CA VAL A 143 7.82 1.50 10.50
C VAL A 143 8.70 1.93 9.32
N ARG A 144 9.80 1.19 9.04
CA ARG A 144 10.64 1.47 7.86
C ARG A 144 9.89 1.25 6.56
N PHE A 145 9.22 0.11 6.44
CA PHE A 145 8.43 -0.24 5.27
C PHE A 145 7.33 0.78 4.99
N GLN A 146 6.62 1.19 6.03
CA GLN A 146 5.64 2.26 5.96
C GLN A 146 6.27 3.57 5.51
N GLY A 147 7.48 3.90 5.97
CA GLY A 147 8.23 5.08 5.53
C GLY A 147 8.48 5.08 4.01
N ILE A 148 8.85 3.94 3.45
CA ILE A 148 9.01 3.76 2.00
C ILE A 148 7.66 3.97 1.30
N CYS A 149 6.61 3.28 1.76
CA CYS A 149 5.29 3.36 1.15
C CYS A 149 4.74 4.78 1.14
N ARG A 150 4.90 5.50 2.26
CA ARG A 150 4.50 6.90 2.40
C ARG A 150 5.24 7.80 1.42
N LYS A 151 6.57 7.64 1.28
CA LYS A 151 7.36 8.43 0.32
C LYS A 151 6.89 8.22 -1.12
N ILE A 152 6.72 6.96 -1.52
CA ILE A 152 6.25 6.60 -2.87
C ILE A 152 4.89 7.23 -3.14
N MET A 153 3.92 7.01 -2.24
CA MET A 153 2.55 7.45 -2.45
C MET A 153 2.41 8.97 -2.45
N ILE A 154 3.09 9.69 -1.55
CA ILE A 154 3.06 11.15 -1.55
C ILE A 154 3.62 11.69 -2.86
N ALA A 155 4.78 11.20 -3.31
CA ALA A 155 5.40 11.66 -4.55
C ALA A 155 4.50 11.43 -5.77
N ARG A 156 3.94 10.22 -5.89
CA ARG A 156 3.05 9.87 -7.01
C ARG A 156 1.73 10.67 -6.98
N GLN A 157 1.12 10.87 -5.81
CA GLN A 157 -0.08 11.70 -5.68
C GLN A 157 0.18 13.18 -6.01
N ASP A 158 1.34 13.72 -5.61
CA ASP A 158 1.72 15.08 -5.99
C ASP A 158 1.92 15.23 -7.49
N GLN A 159 2.52 14.24 -8.13
CA GLN A 159 2.69 14.20 -9.57
C GLN A 159 1.34 14.19 -10.30
N GLU A 160 0.38 13.38 -9.83
CA GLU A 160 -1.00 13.38 -10.34
C GLU A 160 -1.67 14.75 -10.18
N ARG A 161 -1.66 15.32 -8.97
CA ARG A 161 -2.22 16.64 -8.70
C ARG A 161 -1.62 17.71 -9.62
N ASN A 162 -0.31 17.66 -9.85
CA ASN A 162 0.38 18.63 -10.71
C ASN A 162 0.02 18.46 -12.19
N MET A 163 -0.16 17.23 -12.66
CA MET A 163 -0.62 16.95 -14.02
C MET A 163 -2.06 17.42 -14.23
N GLU A 164 -2.95 17.20 -13.27
CA GLU A 164 -4.32 17.71 -13.32
C GLU A 164 -4.37 19.24 -13.34
N LYS A 165 -3.53 19.91 -12.54
CA LYS A 165 -3.39 21.38 -12.58
C LYS A 165 -2.92 21.87 -13.94
N ARG A 166 -2.00 21.15 -14.60
CA ARG A 166 -1.53 21.49 -15.96
C ARG A 166 -2.62 21.31 -17.02
N LYS A 167 -3.46 20.28 -16.91
CA LYS A 167 -4.59 20.04 -17.85
C LYS A 167 -5.71 21.08 -17.74
N LYS A 168 -5.83 21.77 -16.60
CA LYS A 168 -6.85 22.79 -16.33
C LYS A 168 -6.41 24.21 -16.71
N ARG A 169 -5.17 24.39 -17.14
CA ARG A 169 -4.62 25.66 -17.65
C ARG A 169 -4.76 25.70 -19.16
#